data_AF-A0A7J2YXM3-F1
#
_entry.id   AF-A0A7J2YXM3-F1
#
_cell.length_a   1.000
_cell.length_b   1.000
_cell.length_c   1.000
_cell.angle_alpha   90.00
_cell.angle_beta   90.00
_cell.angle_gamma   90.00
#
_symmetry.space_group_name_H-M   'P 1'
#
loop_
_entity.id
_entity.type
_entity.pdbx_description
1 polymer ?
#
loop_
_entity_poly.entity_id
_entity_poly.type
_entity_poly.pdbx_seq_one_letter_code
_entity_poly.pdbx_strand_id
1 'polypeptide(L)'
;MSLLGIVEAVAAVQMVGEAKRRIPVGLRGLTFYSEDDEWVFLSSGHPNMCVDCADYEGDIYSGTELRSAFPYHTIIDENTIAASVHPNCSCLLMRAVSMGGFL
;
A
#
# COMPACT_ATOMS: atom_id res chain seq x y z
N MET A 1 -33.47 13.38 12.88
CA MET A 1 -32.59 12.26 12.49
C MET A 1 -33.48 11.07 12.16
N SER A 2 -33.44 10.56 10.92
CA SER A 2 -34.29 9.42 10.55
C SER A 2 -33.72 8.13 11.16
N LEU A 3 -34.61 7.20 11.52
CA LEU A 3 -34.23 5.86 12.00
C LEU A 3 -33.35 5.10 10.98
N LEU A 4 -33.43 5.44 9.70
CA LEU A 4 -32.60 4.88 8.63
C LEU A 4 -31.10 5.17 8.82
N GLY A 5 -30.74 6.42 9.16
CA GLY A 5 -29.33 6.81 9.30
C GLY A 5 -28.63 6.15 10.49
N ILE A 6 -29.40 5.74 11.50
CA ILE A 6 -28.88 4.99 12.66
C ILE A 6 -28.55 3.54 12.25
N VAL A 7 -29.40 2.91 11.43
CA VAL A 7 -29.19 1.53 10.97
C VAL A 7 -27.96 1.43 10.06
N GLU A 8 -27.78 2.39 9.15
CA GLU A 8 -26.63 2.44 8.25
C GLU A 8 -25.32 2.68 9.03
N ALA A 9 -25.34 3.57 10.02
CA ALA A 9 -24.20 3.81 10.89
C ALA A 9 -23.83 2.56 11.72
N VAL A 10 -24.82 1.82 12.23
CA VAL A 10 -24.59 0.58 12.97
C VAL A 10 -23.98 -0.50 12.07
N ALA A 11 -24.47 -0.65 10.84
CA ALA A 11 -23.91 -1.60 9.87
C ALA A 11 -22.46 -1.25 9.50
N ALA A 12 -22.17 0.03 9.27
CA ALA A 12 -20.81 0.50 8.99
C ALA A 12 -19.85 0.23 10.16
N VAL A 13 -20.29 0.50 11.39
CA VAL A 13 -19.50 0.23 12.61
C VAL A 13 -19.24 -1.27 12.79
N GLN A 14 -20.22 -2.13 12.49
CA GLN A 14 -20.05 -3.58 12.54
C GLN A 14 -19.02 -4.08 11.52
N MET A 15 -19.11 -3.62 10.26
CA MET A 15 -18.15 -4.01 9.21
C MET A 15 -16.72 -3.56 9.56
N VAL A 16 -16.55 -2.34 10.08
CA VAL A 16 -15.24 -1.85 10.55
C VAL A 16 -14.75 -2.67 11.74
N GLY A 17 -15.63 -3.04 12.66
CA GLY A 17 -15.31 -3.89 13.80
C GLY A 17 -14.88 -5.31 13.39
N GLU A 18 -15.51 -5.89 12.37
CA GLU A 18 -15.11 -7.17 11.79
C GLU A 18 -13.76 -7.09 11.05
N ALA A 19 -13.56 -6.05 10.23
CA ALA A 19 -12.29 -5.82 9.56
C ALA A 19 -11.14 -5.65 10.56
N LYS A 20 -11.35 -4.87 11.63
CA LYS A 20 -10.36 -4.70 12.71
C LYS A 20 -10.08 -5.98 13.47
N ARG A 21 -11.03 -6.91 13.58
CA ARG A 21 -10.85 -8.22 14.21
C ARG A 21 -10.05 -9.21 13.36
N ARG A 22 -9.99 -9.00 12.04
CA ARG A 22 -9.10 -9.74 11.13
C ARG A 22 -7.64 -9.32 11.23
N ILE A 23 -7.35 -8.21 11.91
CA ILE A 23 -5.99 -7.76 12.21
C ILE A 23 -5.62 -8.35 13.58
N PRO A 24 -4.73 -9.36 13.67
CA PRO A 24 -4.27 -9.89 14.95
C PRO A 24 -3.87 -8.76 15.89
N VAL A 25 -4.33 -8.83 17.14
CA VAL A 25 -4.20 -7.75 18.13
C VAL A 25 -2.74 -7.37 18.42
N GLY A 26 -1.79 -8.25 18.08
CA GLY A 26 -0.35 -7.99 18.14
C GLY A 26 0.20 -7.07 17.03
N LEU A 27 -0.62 -6.64 16.06
CA LEU A 27 -0.15 -5.89 14.89
C LEU A 27 -0.35 -4.36 14.95
N ARG A 28 -0.70 -3.82 16.11
CA ARG A 28 -0.76 -2.35 16.30
C ARG A 28 0.64 -1.77 16.30
N GLY A 29 1.13 -1.41 15.12
CA GLY A 29 2.47 -0.88 14.90
C GLY A 29 3.29 -1.60 13.83
N LEU A 30 2.76 -2.65 13.17
CA LEU A 30 3.48 -3.25 12.05
C LEU A 30 3.48 -2.33 10.83
N THR A 31 4.68 -2.05 10.35
CA THR A 31 4.93 -1.81 8.93
C THR A 31 4.35 -3.00 8.16
N PHE A 32 3.55 -2.75 7.12
CA PHE A 32 3.02 -3.80 6.25
C PHE A 32 4.13 -4.51 5.44
N TYR A 33 5.36 -4.01 5.56
CA TYR A 33 6.57 -4.56 5.00
C TYR A 33 7.62 -4.78 6.11
N SER A 34 8.42 -5.84 5.99
CA SER A 34 9.57 -6.14 6.85
C SER A 34 10.88 -5.74 6.17
N GLU A 35 12.01 -5.91 6.87
CA GLU A 35 13.34 -5.71 6.29
C GLU A 35 13.68 -6.73 5.19
N ASP A 36 13.04 -7.90 5.21
CA ASP A 36 13.21 -8.97 4.23
C ASP A 36 12.36 -8.78 2.97
N ASP A 37 11.45 -7.79 2.96
CA ASP A 37 10.63 -7.50 1.78
C ASP A 37 11.40 -6.65 0.78
N GLU A 38 11.39 -7.06 -0.48
CA GLU A 38 11.85 -6.27 -1.61
C GLU A 38 10.65 -5.67 -2.36
N TRP A 39 10.81 -4.44 -2.82
CA TRP A 39 9.77 -3.68 -3.51
C TRP A 39 10.33 -3.08 -4.79
N VAL A 40 9.69 -3.37 -5.91
CA VAL A 40 10.09 -2.86 -7.23
C VAL A 40 9.23 -1.65 -7.56
N PHE A 41 9.87 -0.54 -7.87
CA PHE A 41 9.17 0.63 -8.39
C PHE A 41 8.75 0.36 -9.84
N LEU A 42 7.46 0.50 -10.11
CA LEU A 42 6.89 0.20 -11.42
C LEU A 42 6.00 1.32 -11.91
N SER A 43 6.01 1.47 -13.23
CA SER A 43 5.10 2.33 -13.94
C SER A 43 3.68 1.78 -13.79
N SER A 44 2.81 2.52 -13.13
CA SER A 44 1.37 2.20 -13.09
C SER A 44 0.68 2.22 -14.45
N GLY A 45 1.34 2.72 -15.51
CA GLY A 45 0.72 2.97 -16.82
C GLY A 45 -0.38 4.02 -16.81
N HIS A 46 -0.57 4.74 -15.70
CA HIS A 46 -1.61 5.77 -15.58
C HIS A 46 -1.20 7.06 -16.34
N PRO A 47 -2.15 7.77 -16.97
CA PRO A 47 -1.87 8.99 -17.74
C PRO A 47 -1.20 10.12 -16.94
N ASN A 48 -1.33 10.07 -15.61
CA ASN A 48 -0.75 11.06 -14.69
C ASN A 48 0.63 10.65 -14.17
N MET A 49 1.30 9.68 -14.80
CA MET A 49 2.68 9.41 -14.47
C MET A 49 3.55 10.59 -14.91
N CYS A 50 4.37 11.09 -13.99
CA CYS A 50 5.31 12.14 -14.28
C CYS A 50 6.50 11.58 -15.07
N VAL A 51 7.13 12.39 -15.93
CA VAL A 51 8.33 11.97 -16.68
C VAL A 51 9.49 11.67 -15.73
N ASP A 52 9.65 12.45 -14.66
CA ASP A 52 10.70 12.29 -13.66
C ASP A 52 10.58 10.98 -12.87
N CYS A 53 9.42 10.32 -12.96
CA CYS A 53 9.11 9.07 -12.29
C CYS A 53 9.61 7.86 -13.10
N ALA A 54 9.91 8.06 -14.39
CA ALA A 54 10.49 7.03 -15.25
C ALA A 54 11.93 6.67 -14.88
N ASP A 55 12.66 7.58 -14.23
CA ASP A 55 14.04 7.35 -13.80
C ASP A 55 14.15 6.30 -12.70
N TYR A 56 13.06 6.05 -11.96
CA TYR A 56 12.98 5.04 -10.91
C TYR A 56 12.44 3.69 -11.41
N GLU A 57 12.10 3.56 -12.70
CA GLU A 57 11.49 2.35 -13.25
C GLU A 57 12.40 1.13 -13.06
N GLY A 58 11.91 0.14 -12.31
CA GLY A 58 12.63 -1.10 -12.02
C GLY A 58 13.59 -1.03 -10.83
N ASP A 59 13.72 0.13 -10.17
CA ASP A 59 14.51 0.25 -8.94
C ASP A 59 13.93 -0.62 -7.82
N ILE A 60 14.81 -1.24 -7.04
CA ILE A 60 14.46 -2.15 -5.95
C ILE A 60 14.79 -1.48 -4.62
N TYR A 61 13.83 -1.52 -3.71
CA TYR A 61 13.95 -1.00 -2.36
C TYR A 61 13.59 -2.09 -1.35
N SER A 62 14.40 -2.24 -0.32
CA SER A 62 14.04 -3.02 0.86
C SER A 62 12.92 -2.32 1.63
N GLY A 63 12.15 -3.07 2.42
CA GLY A 63 11.11 -2.49 3.27
C GLY A 63 11.66 -1.45 4.26
N THR A 64 12.93 -1.57 4.69
CA THR A 64 13.54 -0.54 5.56
C THR A 64 13.77 0.79 4.85
N GLU A 65 14.04 0.76 3.54
CA GLU A 65 14.35 1.95 2.74
C GLU A 65 13.10 2.73 2.34
N LEU A 66 11.92 2.08 2.33
CA LEU A 66 10.67 2.70 1.87
C LEU A 66 10.31 3.98 2.62
N ARG A 67 10.55 4.04 3.93
CA ARG A 67 10.23 5.24 4.72
C ARG A 67 11.18 6.40 4.44
N SER A 68 12.44 6.12 4.12
CA SER A 68 13.42 7.15 3.76
C SER A 68 13.29 7.59 2.31
N ALA A 69 13.10 6.65 1.39
CA ALA A 69 13.00 6.92 -0.05
C ALA A 69 11.65 7.54 -0.42
N PHE A 70 10.57 7.09 0.21
CA PHE A 70 9.21 7.53 -0.10
C PHE A 70 8.45 7.92 1.17
N PRO A 71 8.77 9.05 1.83
CA PRO A 71 8.21 9.38 3.15
C PRO A 71 6.69 9.49 3.21
N TYR A 72 6.05 9.77 2.07
CA TYR A 72 4.61 9.97 1.93
C TYR A 72 3.91 8.80 1.24
N HIS A 73 4.57 7.64 1.14
CA HIS A 73 3.96 6.47 0.53
C HIS A 73 2.69 6.04 1.29
N THR A 74 1.75 5.48 0.55
CA THR A 74 0.51 4.94 1.11
C THR A 74 0.39 3.48 0.72
N ILE A 75 0.18 2.63 1.71
CA ILE A 75 -0.03 1.20 1.48
C ILE A 75 -1.45 1.03 0.94
N ILE A 76 -1.57 0.50 -0.29
CA ILE A 76 -2.85 0.24 -0.93
C ILE A 76 -3.36 -1.14 -0.48
N ASP A 77 -2.51 -2.15 -0.57
CA ASP A 77 -2.77 -3.52 -0.15
C ASP A 77 -1.46 -4.22 0.29
N GLU A 78 -1.50 -5.54 0.51
CA GLU A 78 -0.35 -6.32 0.96
C GLU A 78 0.82 -6.35 -0.03
N ASN A 79 0.57 -6.20 -1.33
CA ASN A 79 1.57 -6.32 -2.39
C ASN A 79 1.78 -5.02 -3.16
N THR A 80 1.04 -3.95 -2.83
CA THR A 80 1.03 -2.70 -3.57
C THR A 80 1.12 -1.49 -2.65
N ILE A 81 2.07 -0.61 -2.95
CA ILE A 81 2.28 0.68 -2.28
C ILE A 81 2.21 1.80 -3.32
N ALA A 82 1.46 2.86 -3.05
CA ALA A 82 1.59 4.12 -3.77
C ALA A 82 2.83 4.85 -3.27
N ALA A 83 3.82 5.07 -4.14
CA ALA A 83 5.09 5.70 -3.77
C ALA A 83 4.93 7.21 -3.44
N SER A 84 3.96 7.88 -4.07
CA SER A 84 3.66 9.31 -3.85
C SER A 84 4.88 10.23 -4.01
N VAL A 85 5.77 9.95 -4.98
CA VAL A 85 7.00 10.73 -5.24
C VAL A 85 6.68 12.20 -5.53
N HIS A 86 5.64 12.44 -6.34
CA HIS A 86 5.20 13.77 -6.73
C HIS A 86 3.69 13.94 -6.51
N PRO A 87 3.21 15.18 -6.24
CA PRO A 87 1.79 15.46 -6.18
C PRO A 87 1.08 15.03 -7.47
N ASN A 88 -0.03 14.30 -7.33
CA ASN A 88 -0.83 13.77 -8.44
C ASN A 88 -0.13 12.73 -9.34
N CYS A 89 1.07 12.25 -9.00
CA CYS A 89 1.63 11.07 -9.67
C CYS A 89 0.93 9.79 -9.19
N SER A 90 0.56 8.94 -10.14
CA SER A 90 0.18 7.55 -9.85
C SER A 90 1.40 6.65 -9.93
N CYS A 91 2.34 6.80 -9.01
CA CYS A 91 3.58 6.01 -8.96
C CYS A 91 3.40 4.82 -8.00
N LEU A 92 3.84 3.61 -8.36
CA LEU A 92 3.59 2.39 -7.57
C LEU A 92 4.89 1.63 -7.24
N LEU A 93 4.86 0.94 -6.11
CA LEU A 93 5.83 -0.05 -5.67
C LEU A 93 5.10 -1.37 -5.51
N MET A 94 5.61 -2.41 -6.16
CA MET A 94 5.06 -3.76 -6.09
C MET A 94 6.01 -4.64 -5.28
N ARG A 95 5.47 -5.44 -4.37
CA ARG A 95 6.28 -6.40 -3.61
C ARG A 95 6.90 -7.40 -4.59
N ALA A 96 8.21 -7.55 -4.55
CA ALA A 96 8.93 -8.59 -5.26
C ALA A 96 8.61 -9.92 -4.58
N VAL A 97 7.52 -10.56 -4.99
CA VAL A 97 7.23 -11.92 -4.57
C VAL A 97 8.33 -12.77 -5.17
N SER A 98 9.16 -13.40 -4.33
CA SER A 98 10.06 -14.45 -4.79
C SER A 98 9.24 -15.40 -5.65
N MET A 99 9.52 -15.48 -6.96
CA MET A 99 8.93 -16.48 -7.84
C MET A 99 9.52 -17.85 -7.47
N GLY A 100 9.16 -18.34 -6.28
CA GLY A 100 9.39 -19.70 -5.84
C GLY A 100 8.42 -20.62 -6.56
N GLY A 101 8.79 -21.02 -7.77
CA GLY A 101 8.27 -22.23 -8.41
C GLY A 101 7.14 -22.03 -9.42
N PHE A 102 7.53 -21.92 -10.69
CA PHE A 102 6.95 -22.78 -11.72
C PHE A 102 8.12 -23.32 -12.55
N LEU A 103 8.41 -24.60 -12.36
CA LEU A 103 9.10 -25.43 -13.35
C LEU A 103 8.20 -25.61 -14.57
#